data_AF-A0A364Y3M7-F1
#
_entry.id   AF-A0A364Y3M7-F1
#
_cell.length_a   1.000
_cell.length_b   1.000
_cell.length_c   1.000
_cell.angle_alpha   90.00
_cell.angle_beta   90.00
_cell.angle_gamma   90.00
#
_symmetry.space_group_name_H-M   'P 1'
#
loop_
_entity.id
_entity.type
_entity.pdbx_description
1 polymer ?
#
loop_
_entity_poly.entity_id
_entity_poly.type
_entity_poly.pdbx_seq_one_letter_code
_entity_poly.pdbx_strand_id
1 'polypeptide(L)' 'MAKTTRKRATKKPTRKNKLGVANSLVNNINAKKRKGKSRPKSKSTVSKKAYRDMQNNWGKAKA' A
#
# COMPACT_ATOMS: atom_id res chain seq x y z
N MET A 1 -25.31 -37.25 -15.70
CA MET A 1 -25.06 -35.95 -15.03
C MET A 1 -23.71 -35.99 -14.33
N ALA A 2 -22.65 -35.43 -14.93
CA ALA A 2 -21.31 -35.45 -14.33
C ALA A 2 -21.10 -34.16 -13.51
N LYS A 3 -20.86 -34.30 -12.20
CA LYS A 3 -20.57 -33.18 -11.29
C LYS A 3 -19.10 -32.79 -11.43
N THR A 4 -18.80 -31.73 -12.17
CA THR A 4 -17.44 -31.18 -12.27
C THR A 4 -17.06 -30.49 -10.94
N THR A 5 -16.21 -31.13 -10.16
CA THR A 5 -15.61 -30.53 -8.95
C THR A 5 -14.67 -29.39 -9.34
N ARG A 6 -15.11 -28.14 -9.13
CA ARG A 6 -14.31 -26.93 -9.39
C ARG A 6 -13.17 -26.88 -8.37
N LYS A 7 -11.93 -27.19 -8.78
CA LYS A 7 -10.73 -27.11 -7.93
C LYS A 7 -10.54 -25.65 -7.48
N ARG A 8 -10.82 -25.37 -6.21
CA ARG A 8 -10.73 -24.02 -5.63
C ARG A 8 -9.25 -23.64 -5.56
N ALA A 9 -8.86 -22.57 -6.24
CA ALA A 9 -7.47 -22.09 -6.24
C ALA A 9 -7.03 -21.82 -4.79
N THR A 10 -6.00 -22.54 -4.34
CA THR A 10 -5.40 -22.34 -3.02
C THR A 10 -4.75 -20.95 -3.00
N LYS A 11 -5.17 -20.08 -2.07
CA LYS A 11 -4.57 -18.76 -1.91
C LYS A 11 -3.07 -18.96 -1.62
N LYS A 12 -2.21 -18.42 -2.48
CA LYS A 12 -0.74 -18.48 -2.27
C LYS A 12 -0.43 -17.92 -0.88
N PRO A 13 0.48 -18.56 -0.12
CA PRO A 13 0.86 -18.05 1.19
C PRO A 13 1.37 -16.62 1.03
N THR A 14 0.84 -15.69 1.83
CA THR A 14 1.35 -14.33 1.89
C THR A 14 2.83 -14.42 2.24
N ARG A 15 3.73 -14.01 1.33
CA ARG A 15 5.18 -14.00 1.59
C ARG A 15 5.45 -12.99 2.71
N LYS A 16 5.41 -13.47 3.95
CA LYS A 16 5.79 -12.72 5.16
C LYS A 16 7.31 -12.61 5.20
N ASN A 17 7.82 -11.51 5.75
CA ASN A 17 9.26 -11.33 5.95
C ASN A 17 9.77 -12.14 7.15
N LYS A 18 11.07 -12.04 7.44
CA LYS A 18 11.73 -12.71 8.59
C LYS A 18 11.09 -12.36 9.95
N LEU A 19 10.35 -11.26 10.04
CA LEU A 19 9.61 -10.81 11.23
C LEU A 19 8.13 -11.23 11.21
N GLY A 20 7.69 -12.06 10.25
CA GLY A 20 6.30 -12.51 10.14
C GLY A 20 5.32 -11.46 9.58
N VAL A 21 5.79 -10.29 9.16
CA VAL A 21 4.94 -9.19 8.69
C VAL A 21 4.71 -9.30 7.18
N ALA A 22 3.43 -9.41 6.79
CA ALA A 22 3.02 -9.55 5.39
C ALA A 22 3.21 -8.26 4.57
N ASN A 23 3.11 -7.08 5.22
CA ASN A 23 3.11 -5.76 4.57
C ASN A 23 4.04 -4.77 5.28
N SER A 24 5.27 -5.20 5.61
CA SER A 24 6.24 -4.31 6.26
C SER A 24 6.50 -3.07 5.39
N LEU A 25 6.55 -1.90 6.04
CA LEU A 25 6.84 -0.62 5.39
C LEU A 25 8.14 -0.69 4.57
N VAL A 26 9.20 -1.27 5.14
CA VAL A 26 10.51 -1.41 4.48
C VAL A 26 10.41 -2.24 3.21
N ASN A 27 9.68 -3.36 3.26
CA ASN A 27 9.47 -4.20 2.09
C ASN A 27 8.69 -3.48 0.99
N ASN A 28 7.67 -2.72 1.36
CA ASN A 28 6.88 -1.93 0.40
C ASN A 28 7.72 -0.83 -0.26
N ILE A 29 8.58 -0.16 0.51
CA ILE A 29 9.54 0.83 0.00
C ILE A 29 10.51 0.17 -0.98
N ASN A 30 11.16 -0.93 -0.58
CA ASN A 30 12.11 -1.65 -1.44
C ASN A 30 11.45 -2.22 -2.70
N ALA A 31 10.24 -2.76 -2.57
CA ALA A 31 9.46 -3.23 -3.72
C ALA A 31 9.10 -2.08 -4.68
N LYS A 32 8.75 -0.89 -4.19
CA LYS A 32 8.48 0.29 -5.03
C LYS A 32 9.76 0.80 -5.71
N LYS A 33 10.88 0.84 -4.99
CA LYS A 33 12.20 1.18 -5.55
C LYS A 33 12.59 0.22 -6.67
N ARG A 34 12.53 -1.09 -6.42
CA ARG A 34 12.87 -2.14 -7.40
C ARG A 34 11.95 -2.15 -8.62
N LYS A 35 10.69 -1.72 -8.46
CA LYS A 35 9.71 -1.53 -9.55
C LYS A 35 9.86 -0.20 -10.29
N GLY A 36 10.77 0.70 -9.88
CA GLY A 36 10.90 2.04 -10.45
C GLY A 36 9.70 2.97 -10.20
N LYS A 37 8.77 2.59 -9.31
CA LYS A 37 7.55 3.36 -9.00
C LYS A 37 7.76 4.39 -7.89
N SER A 38 8.99 4.53 -7.39
CA SER A 38 9.31 5.56 -6.41
C SER A 38 9.19 6.92 -7.08
N ARG A 39 8.41 7.82 -6.48
CA ARG A 39 8.26 9.18 -7.01
C ARG A 39 9.57 9.96 -6.77
N PRO A 40 10.05 10.75 -7.73
CA PRO A 40 11.15 11.68 -7.47
C PRO A 40 10.71 12.74 -6.46
N LYS A 41 11.67 13.34 -5.74
CA LYS A 41 11.40 14.35 -4.71
C LYS A 41 10.65 15.57 -5.27
N SER A 42 10.96 15.98 -6.49
CA SER A 42 10.27 17.06 -7.21
C SER A 42 8.76 16.79 -7.41
N LYS A 43 8.36 15.52 -7.51
CA LYS A 43 6.95 15.09 -7.62
C LYS A 43 6.34 14.67 -6.26
N SER A 44 7.08 14.88 -5.17
CA SER A 44 6.69 14.52 -3.80
C SER A 44 6.43 15.75 -2.94
N THR A 45 6.10 16.88 -3.57
CA THR A 45 5.66 18.10 -2.89
C THR A 45 4.14 18.09 -2.70
N VAL A 46 3.71 18.61 -1.56
CA VAL A 46 2.29 18.85 -1.28
C VAL A 46 1.89 20.12 -2.03
N SER A 47 0.79 20.08 -2.77
CA SER A 47 0.28 21.28 -3.45
C SER A 47 -0.17 22.31 -2.40
N LYS A 48 -0.10 23.61 -2.73
CA LYS A 48 -0.56 24.68 -1.83
C LYS A 48 -2.00 24.45 -1.35
N LYS A 49 -2.88 23.98 -2.26
CA LYS A 49 -4.26 23.62 -1.93
C LYS A 49 -4.32 22.49 -0.92
N ALA A 50 -3.62 21.38 -1.16
CA ALA A 50 -3.60 20.24 -0.26
C ALA A 50 -3.03 20.61 1.12
N TYR A 51 -2.00 21.47 1.16
CA TYR A 51 -1.44 21.95 2.42
C TYR A 51 -2.48 22.77 3.22
N ARG A 52 -3.20 23.68 2.55
CA ARG A 52 -4.29 24.45 3.19
C ARG A 52 -5.41 23.55 3.70
N ASP A 53 -5.81 22.54 2.94
CA ASP A 53 -6.83 21.58 3.33
C ASP A 53 -6.38 20.75 4.55
N MET A 54 -5.10 20.40 4.65
CA MET A 54 -4.52 19.75 5.83
C MET A 54 -4.52 20.66 7.05
N GLN A 55 -4.10 21.92 6.91
CA GLN A 55 -4.08 22.90 8.00
C GLN A 55 -5.48 23.16 8.56
N ASN A 56 -6.47 23.36 7.69
CA ASN A 56 -7.85 23.63 8.08
C ASN A 56 -8.51 22.49 8.84
N ASN A 57 -8.03 21.27 8.65
CA ASN A 57 -8.54 20.05 9.31
C ASN A 57 -7.59 19.54 10.39
N TRP A 58 -6.49 20.25 10.65
CA TRP A 58 -5.52 19.88 11.66
C TRP A 58 -6.12 20.06 13.06
N GLY A 59 -6.17 18.99 13.85
CA GLY A 59 -6.71 19.03 15.20
C GLY A 59 -8.25 19.06 15.30
N LYS A 60 -8.97 19.00 14.17
CA LYS A 60 -10.42 18.81 14.20
C LYS A 60 -10.74 17.34 14.43
N ALA A 61 -11.52 17.05 15.47
CA ALA A 61 -12.11 15.74 15.64
C ALA A 61 -12.98 15.45 14.40
N LYS A 62 -12.91 14.22 13.89
CA LYS A 62 -13.92 13.79 12.91
C LYS A 62 -15.27 13.82 13.63
N ALA A 63 -16.19 14.63 13.11
CA ALA A 63 -17.60 14.55 13.48
C ALA A 63 -18.17 13.19 13.05
#